data_AF-C9SG35-F1
#
_entry.id   AF-C9SG35-F1
#
_cell.length_a   1.000
_cell.length_b   1.000
_cell.length_c   1.000
_cell.angle_alpha   90.00
_cell.angle_beta   90.00
_cell.angle_gamma   90.00
#
_symmetry.space_group_name_H-M   'P 1'
#
loop_
_entity.id
_entity.type
_entity.pdbx_description
1 polymer ?
#
loop_
_entity_poly.entity_id
_entity_poly.type
_entity_poly.pdbx_seq_one_letter_code
_entity_poly.pdbx_strand_id
1 'polypeptide(L)'
;MSYTLYDGSVTQTLAAVRACQALVLKAEAHATATSTPIDQLLDARLAPDMLPLTFQVHMVTDTAQKLVARLHNVEPAPTSWPEGLKTLADVRARLDAAVTALEGADRATFEERTDATVSFGMGPGKSAELKAKEYVAGYVVPNVFFHTAILYSILRKEGVVIGKMDYLTPFIGGYLA
;
A
#
# COMPACT_ATOMS: atom_id res chain seq x y z
N MET A 1 9.45 -22.63 -13.71
CA MET A 1 8.13 -22.20 -13.19
C MET A 1 7.76 -20.91 -13.88
N SER A 2 6.50 -20.72 -14.25
CA SER A 2 5.99 -19.46 -14.81
C SER A 2 5.73 -18.47 -13.68
N TYR A 3 5.91 -17.17 -13.95
CA TYR A 3 5.48 -16.10 -13.05
C TYR A 3 3.96 -16.11 -12.94
N THR A 4 3.43 -16.16 -11.71
CA THR A 4 2.00 -16.39 -11.47
C THR A 4 1.24 -15.12 -11.10
N LEU A 5 -0.09 -15.16 -11.01
CA LEU A 5 -0.87 -13.98 -10.59
C LEU A 5 -0.47 -13.55 -9.18
N TYR A 6 -0.29 -14.51 -8.27
CA TYR A 6 0.18 -14.26 -6.91
C TYR A 6 1.54 -13.54 -6.88
N ASP A 7 2.50 -13.97 -7.72
CA ASP A 7 3.81 -13.32 -7.81
C ASP A 7 3.69 -11.88 -8.34
N GLY A 8 2.77 -11.66 -9.28
CA GLY A 8 2.42 -10.37 -9.88
C GLY A 8 1.66 -9.41 -8.96
N SER A 9 1.03 -9.94 -7.91
CA SER A 9 0.15 -9.18 -7.04
C SER A 9 0.60 -9.18 -5.58
N VAL A 10 0.47 -10.31 -4.88
CA VAL A 10 0.65 -10.39 -3.42
C VAL A 10 2.09 -10.12 -3.05
N THR A 11 3.04 -10.75 -3.74
CA THR A 11 4.47 -10.57 -3.47
C THR A 11 4.90 -9.10 -3.66
N GLN A 12 4.49 -8.47 -4.76
CA GLN A 12 4.83 -7.07 -5.04
C GLN A 12 4.15 -6.11 -4.06
N THR A 13 2.88 -6.36 -3.73
CA THR A 13 2.12 -5.51 -2.80
C THR A 13 2.68 -5.62 -1.38
N LEU A 14 3.09 -6.82 -0.94
CA LEU A 14 3.72 -7.04 0.35
C LEU A 14 5.04 -6.29 0.47
N ALA A 15 5.87 -6.34 -0.57
CA ALA A 15 7.10 -5.56 -0.62
C ALA A 15 6.81 -4.05 -0.56
N ALA A 16 5.78 -3.55 -1.23
CA ALA A 16 5.39 -2.15 -1.20
C ALA A 16 4.89 -1.69 0.19
N VAL A 17 4.09 -2.51 0.87
CA VAL A 17 3.65 -2.22 2.25
C VAL A 17 4.85 -2.20 3.20
N ARG A 18 5.79 -3.14 3.05
CA ARG A 18 7.05 -3.16 3.83
C ARG A 18 7.95 -1.96 3.52
N ALA A 19 7.95 -1.48 2.28
CA ALA A 19 8.61 -0.20 1.94
C ALA A 19 7.95 0.98 2.65
N CYS A 20 6.62 1.04 2.72
CA CYS A 20 5.94 2.06 3.52
C CYS A 20 6.32 1.96 5.01
N GLN A 21 6.40 0.77 5.60
CA GLN A 21 6.86 0.58 6.99
C GLN A 21 8.29 1.12 7.20
N ALA A 22 9.23 0.78 6.31
CA ALA A 22 10.60 1.26 6.37
C ALA A 22 10.69 2.80 6.26
N LEU A 23 9.92 3.39 5.35
CA LEU A 23 9.87 4.84 5.15
C LEU A 23 9.26 5.57 6.34
N VAL A 24 8.17 5.05 6.91
CA VAL A 24 7.53 5.61 8.12
C VAL A 24 8.46 5.52 9.33
N LEU A 25 9.23 4.44 9.47
CA LEU A 25 10.25 4.33 10.53
C LEU A 25 11.32 5.42 10.39
N LYS A 26 11.78 5.70 9.16
CA LYS A 26 12.72 6.80 8.90
C LYS A 26 12.11 8.17 9.17
N ALA A 27 10.83 8.36 8.88
CA ALA A 27 10.10 9.58 9.18
C ALA A 27 10.02 9.85 10.69
N GLU A 28 9.71 8.83 11.50
CA GLU A 28 9.72 8.93 12.96
C GLU A 28 11.12 9.28 13.49
N ALA A 29 12.15 8.57 13.03
CA ALA A 29 13.52 8.85 13.44
C ALA A 29 13.95 10.29 13.08
N HIS A 30 13.54 10.78 11.91
CA HIS A 30 13.78 12.16 11.50
C HIS A 30 13.03 13.17 12.37
N ALA A 31 11.76 12.92 12.65
CA ALA A 31 10.94 13.76 13.52
C ALA A 31 11.58 13.90 14.91
N THR A 32 12.02 12.78 15.50
CA THR A 32 12.76 12.79 16.78
C THR A 32 14.07 13.58 16.68
N ALA A 33 14.90 13.31 15.66
CA ALA A 33 16.22 13.94 15.53
C ALA A 33 16.15 15.46 15.28
N THR A 34 15.09 15.93 14.63
CA THR A 34 14.90 17.35 14.29
C THR A 34 13.96 18.08 15.24
N SER A 35 13.38 17.38 16.22
CA SER A 35 12.27 17.89 17.06
C SER A 35 11.07 18.39 16.23
N THR A 36 10.88 17.84 15.03
CA THR A 36 9.72 18.11 14.19
C THR A 36 8.53 17.31 14.71
N PRO A 37 7.36 17.92 14.98
CA PRO A 37 6.17 17.17 15.35
C PRO A 37 5.78 16.18 14.24
N ILE A 38 5.61 14.90 14.59
CA ILE A 38 5.31 13.85 13.60
C ILE A 38 4.03 14.15 12.82
N ASP A 39 3.05 14.80 13.45
CA ASP A 39 1.79 15.21 12.82
C ASP A 39 2.01 16.13 11.62
N GLN A 40 3.05 16.96 11.62
CA GLN A 40 3.41 17.77 10.44
C GLN A 40 3.78 16.90 9.24
N LEU A 41 4.50 15.78 9.45
CA LEU A 41 4.83 14.84 8.38
C LEU A 41 3.60 14.03 7.94
N LEU A 42 2.71 13.68 8.87
CA LEU A 42 1.47 12.95 8.57
C LEU A 42 0.49 13.78 7.72
N ASP A 43 0.42 15.09 7.97
CA ASP A 43 -0.43 16.03 7.24
C ASP A 43 0.22 16.60 5.97
N ALA A 44 1.52 16.35 5.77
CA ALA A 44 2.28 16.86 4.64
C ALA A 44 1.75 16.33 3.29
N ARG A 45 1.87 17.18 2.26
CA ARG A 45 1.39 16.93 0.89
C ARG A 45 2.50 17.24 -0.12
N LEU A 46 2.44 16.56 -1.26
CA LEU A 46 3.38 16.78 -2.36
C LEU A 46 3.05 18.07 -3.13
N ALA A 47 1.75 18.31 -3.36
CA ALA A 47 1.21 19.52 -3.98
C ALA A 47 -0.06 19.97 -3.23
N PRO A 48 -0.47 21.25 -3.35
CA PRO A 48 -1.59 21.80 -2.57
C PRO A 48 -2.93 21.07 -2.74
N ASP A 49 -3.19 20.52 -3.93
CA ASP A 49 -4.41 19.80 -4.30
C ASP A 49 -4.31 18.28 -4.06
N MET A 50 -3.11 17.77 -3.74
CA MET A 50 -2.92 16.35 -3.43
C MET A 50 -3.28 16.04 -1.97
N LEU A 51 -3.72 14.80 -1.75
CA LEU A 51 -4.05 14.29 -0.43
C LEU A 51 -2.78 13.98 0.40
N PRO A 52 -2.86 14.06 1.75
CA PRO A 52 -1.68 14.04 2.62
C PRO A 52 -1.06 12.65 2.73
N LEU A 53 0.08 12.56 3.42
CA LEU A 53 0.81 11.31 3.64
C LEU A 53 -0.08 10.21 4.21
N THR A 54 -0.93 10.52 5.20
CA THR A 54 -1.89 9.54 5.77
C THR A 54 -2.82 8.95 4.72
N PHE A 55 -3.28 9.74 3.74
CA PHE A 55 -4.09 9.22 2.65
C PHE A 55 -3.29 8.29 1.74
N GLN A 56 -2.01 8.57 1.49
CA GLN A 56 -1.16 7.67 0.70
C GLN A 56 -1.01 6.31 1.40
N VAL A 57 -0.80 6.31 2.71
CA VAL A 57 -0.79 5.07 3.53
C VAL A 57 -2.15 4.36 3.44
N HIS A 58 -3.25 5.09 3.58
CA HIS A 58 -4.60 4.54 3.48
C HIS A 58 -4.79 3.82 2.15
N MET A 59 -4.44 4.45 1.02
CA MET A 59 -4.63 3.86 -0.30
C MET A 59 -3.78 2.62 -0.52
N VAL A 60 -2.52 2.60 -0.10
CA VAL A 60 -1.66 1.42 -0.21
C VAL A 60 -2.25 0.24 0.59
N THR A 61 -2.62 0.49 1.85
CA THR A 61 -3.13 -0.56 2.76
C THR A 61 -4.53 -1.02 2.41
N ASP A 62 -5.43 -0.12 2.02
CA ASP A 62 -6.78 -0.44 1.56
C ASP A 62 -6.74 -1.25 0.26
N THR A 63 -5.88 -0.86 -0.69
CA THR A 63 -5.70 -1.61 -1.94
C THR A 63 -5.14 -3.01 -1.67
N ALA A 64 -4.19 -3.15 -0.75
CA ALA A 64 -3.65 -4.43 -0.33
C ALA A 64 -4.71 -5.36 0.29
N GLN A 65 -5.50 -4.85 1.23
CA GLN A 65 -6.56 -5.63 1.87
C GLN A 65 -7.67 -6.01 0.87
N LYS A 66 -8.07 -5.08 -0.01
CA LYS A 66 -9.05 -5.33 -1.06
C LYS A 66 -8.57 -6.32 -2.10
N LEU A 67 -7.28 -6.33 -2.44
CA LEU A 67 -6.67 -7.35 -3.30
C LEU A 67 -6.92 -8.74 -2.71
N VAL A 68 -6.54 -8.95 -1.44
CA VAL A 68 -6.68 -10.25 -0.78
C VAL A 68 -8.14 -10.66 -0.69
N ALA A 69 -9.01 -9.78 -0.17
CA ALA A 69 -10.43 -10.09 0.00
C ALA A 69 -11.11 -10.48 -1.33
N ARG A 70 -10.94 -9.64 -2.37
CA ARG A 70 -11.61 -9.86 -3.67
C ARG A 70 -11.14 -11.13 -4.37
N LEU A 71 -9.84 -11.47 -4.28
CA LEU A 71 -9.35 -12.72 -4.86
C LEU A 71 -9.72 -13.96 -4.02
N HIS A 72 -10.07 -13.80 -2.74
CA HIS A 72 -10.74 -14.85 -1.97
C HIS A 72 -12.27 -14.86 -2.13
N ASN A 73 -12.82 -14.02 -3.02
CA ASN A 73 -14.26 -13.86 -3.24
C ASN A 73 -15.01 -13.42 -1.97
N VAL A 74 -14.34 -12.62 -1.14
CA VAL A 74 -14.88 -12.02 0.08
C VAL A 74 -15.09 -10.52 -0.18
N GLU A 75 -16.22 -10.00 0.26
CA GLU A 75 -16.46 -8.55 0.23
C GLU A 75 -15.49 -7.86 1.21
N PRO A 76 -14.63 -6.95 0.74
CA PRO A 76 -13.70 -6.26 1.63
C PRO A 76 -14.46 -5.44 2.69
N ALA A 77 -13.95 -5.45 3.91
CA ALA A 77 -14.48 -4.58 4.95
C ALA A 77 -14.42 -3.11 4.48
N PRO A 78 -15.49 -2.33 4.69
CA PRO A 78 -15.45 -0.91 4.36
C PRO A 78 -14.38 -0.25 5.20
N THR A 79 -13.47 0.47 4.54
CA THR A 79 -12.53 1.35 5.24
C THR A 79 -12.81 2.79 4.82
N SER A 80 -12.94 3.66 5.82
CA SER A 80 -13.10 5.10 5.64
C SER A 80 -11.78 5.78 5.92
N TRP A 81 -11.49 6.84 5.18
CA TRP A 81 -10.48 7.84 5.53
C TRP A 81 -11.22 9.17 5.73
N PRO A 82 -10.85 10.01 6.71
CA PRO A 82 -9.69 9.91 7.59
C PRO A 82 -9.89 9.14 8.91
N GLU A 83 -11.01 8.44 9.07
CA GLU A 83 -11.34 7.75 10.33
C GLU A 83 -10.31 6.67 10.67
N GLY A 84 -9.77 6.73 11.89
CA GLY A 84 -8.80 5.75 12.39
C GLY A 84 -7.41 5.81 11.75
N LEU A 85 -7.02 6.95 11.14
CA LEU A 85 -5.67 7.13 10.60
C LEU A 85 -5.12 8.54 10.89
N LYS A 86 -5.04 8.89 12.18
CA LYS A 86 -4.66 10.25 12.63
C LYS A 86 -3.29 10.30 13.29
N THR A 87 -2.90 9.22 13.95
CA THR A 87 -1.65 9.14 14.72
C THR A 87 -0.63 8.24 14.03
N LEU A 88 0.64 8.35 14.42
CA LEU A 88 1.68 7.41 13.97
C LEU A 88 1.36 5.96 14.37
N ALA A 89 0.72 5.76 15.54
CA ALA A 89 0.30 4.44 16.00
C ALA A 89 -0.77 3.85 15.07
N ASP A 90 -1.74 4.66 14.63
CA ASP A 90 -2.75 4.24 13.66
C ASP A 90 -2.12 3.84 12.32
N VAL A 91 -1.16 4.65 11.84
CA VAL A 91 -0.41 4.38 10.60
C VAL A 91 0.31 3.04 10.67
N ARG A 92 1.00 2.78 11.79
CA ARG A 92 1.69 1.49 12.03
C ARG A 92 0.71 0.32 12.06
N ALA A 93 -0.33 0.43 12.88
CA ALA A 93 -1.32 -0.62 13.03
C ALA A 93 -1.97 -0.98 11.69
N ARG A 94 -2.25 0.00 10.84
CA ARG A 94 -2.83 -0.23 9.51
C ARG A 94 -1.85 -0.89 8.54
N LEU A 95 -0.57 -0.52 8.56
CA LEU A 95 0.47 -1.18 7.78
C LEU A 95 0.65 -2.64 8.20
N ASP A 96 0.68 -2.91 9.51
CA ASP A 96 0.83 -4.25 10.07
C ASP A 96 -0.38 -5.15 9.73
N ALA A 97 -1.60 -4.59 9.77
CA ALA A 97 -2.80 -5.29 9.33
C ALA A 97 -2.77 -5.62 7.83
N ALA A 98 -2.23 -4.73 6.99
CA ALA A 98 -2.07 -5.01 5.56
C ALA A 98 -1.02 -6.09 5.28
N VAL A 99 0.11 -6.08 6.01
CA VAL A 99 1.11 -7.17 5.97
C VAL A 99 0.46 -8.50 6.35
N THR A 100 -0.26 -8.54 7.47
CA THR A 100 -0.93 -9.75 7.96
C THR A 100 -1.92 -10.31 6.93
N ALA A 101 -2.72 -9.44 6.29
CA ALA A 101 -3.65 -9.87 5.25
C ALA A 101 -2.94 -10.48 4.03
N LEU A 102 -1.83 -9.86 3.59
CA LEU A 102 -1.05 -10.34 2.44
C LEU A 102 -0.30 -11.64 2.74
N GLU A 103 0.24 -11.80 3.95
CA GLU A 103 0.90 -13.03 4.38
C GLU A 103 -0.08 -14.19 4.55
N GLY A 104 -1.33 -13.90 4.89
CA GLY A 104 -2.42 -14.88 4.97
C GLY A 104 -3.06 -15.24 3.62
N ALA A 105 -2.63 -14.64 2.50
CA ALA A 105 -3.22 -14.90 1.20
C ALA A 105 -2.83 -16.30 0.67
N ASP A 106 -3.81 -17.08 0.23
CA ASP A 106 -3.55 -18.39 -0.36
C ASP A 106 -3.16 -18.28 -1.84
N ARG A 107 -1.98 -18.81 -2.19
CA ARG A 107 -1.48 -18.84 -3.57
C ARG A 107 -2.39 -19.66 -4.48
N ALA A 108 -2.86 -20.82 -4.04
CA ALA A 108 -3.65 -21.70 -4.90
C ALA A 108 -4.97 -21.02 -5.31
N THR A 109 -5.63 -20.36 -4.36
CA THR A 109 -6.83 -19.56 -4.59
C THR A 109 -6.61 -18.45 -5.62
N PHE A 110 -5.49 -17.72 -5.54
CA PHE A 110 -5.17 -16.67 -6.52
C PHE A 110 -5.04 -17.22 -7.94
N GLU A 111 -4.39 -18.37 -8.10
CA GLU A 111 -4.22 -18.98 -9.42
C GLU A 111 -5.53 -19.53 -9.97
N GLU A 112 -6.33 -20.21 -9.16
CA GLU A 112 -7.66 -20.71 -9.55
C GLU A 112 -8.59 -19.56 -9.99
N ARG A 113 -8.48 -18.42 -9.32
CA ARG A 113 -9.33 -17.23 -9.55
C ARG A 113 -8.85 -16.32 -10.67
N THR A 114 -7.76 -16.63 -11.37
CA THR A 114 -7.11 -15.74 -12.35
C THR A 114 -8.08 -15.16 -13.40
N ASP A 115 -9.06 -15.95 -13.86
CA ASP A 115 -10.06 -15.56 -14.87
C ASP A 115 -11.47 -15.32 -14.28
N ALA A 116 -11.58 -15.28 -12.95
CA ALA A 116 -12.83 -14.92 -12.30
C ALA A 116 -13.11 -13.42 -12.46
N THR A 117 -14.39 -13.07 -12.48
CA THR A 117 -14.81 -11.67 -12.46
C THR A 117 -14.68 -11.09 -11.05
N VAL A 118 -14.19 -9.86 -10.96
CA VAL A 118 -14.04 -9.08 -9.73
C VAL A 118 -14.77 -7.76 -9.92
N SER A 119 -15.67 -7.42 -9.00
CA SER A 119 -16.33 -6.12 -8.94
C SER A 119 -15.56 -5.18 -8.01
N PHE A 120 -15.41 -3.93 -8.40
CA PHE A 120 -14.74 -2.91 -7.59
C PHE A 120 -15.30 -1.51 -7.84
N GLY A 121 -15.20 -0.65 -6.83
CA GLY A 121 -15.60 0.74 -6.91
C GLY A 121 -14.57 1.61 -7.66
N MET A 122 -15.08 2.56 -8.45
CA MET A 122 -14.32 3.56 -9.22
C MET A 122 -14.57 4.99 -8.67
N GLY A 123 -14.91 5.08 -7.38
CA GLY A 123 -15.33 6.32 -6.71
C GLY A 123 -16.85 6.39 -6.47
N PRO A 124 -17.36 7.53 -5.95
CA PRO A 124 -18.74 7.66 -5.52
C PRO A 124 -19.75 7.29 -6.62
N GLY A 125 -20.60 6.30 -6.33
CA GLY A 125 -21.67 5.84 -7.23
C GLY A 125 -21.20 5.10 -8.49
N LYS A 126 -19.90 4.77 -8.62
CA LYS A 126 -19.35 4.09 -9.79
C LYS A 126 -18.73 2.76 -9.41
N SER A 127 -19.04 1.72 -10.17
CA SER A 127 -18.41 0.41 -10.10
C SER A 127 -18.00 -0.07 -11.49
N ALA A 128 -17.05 -1.00 -11.52
CA ALA A 128 -16.61 -1.70 -12.71
C ALA A 128 -16.40 -3.18 -12.38
N GLU A 129 -16.46 -4.01 -13.41
CA GLU A 129 -16.16 -5.43 -13.34
C GLU A 129 -15.02 -5.76 -14.31
N LEU A 130 -14.04 -6.52 -13.83
CA LEU A 130 -12.88 -6.95 -14.62
C LEU A 130 -12.54 -8.39 -14.28
N LYS A 131 -11.75 -9.05 -15.14
CA LYS A 131 -11.10 -10.31 -14.75
C LYS A 131 -10.08 -10.03 -13.63
N ALA A 132 -9.88 -10.98 -12.72
CA ALA A 132 -8.94 -10.85 -11.62
C ALA A 132 -7.55 -10.39 -12.09
N LYS A 133 -7.02 -10.99 -13.16
CA LYS A 133 -5.74 -10.58 -13.78
C LYS A 133 -5.74 -9.14 -14.29
N GLU A 134 -6.85 -8.65 -14.87
CA GLU A 134 -7.00 -7.29 -15.39
C GLU A 134 -7.14 -6.28 -14.26
N TYR A 135 -7.91 -6.63 -13.22
CA TYR A 135 -8.03 -5.85 -11.99
C TYR A 135 -6.67 -5.70 -11.30
N VAL A 136 -5.89 -6.77 -11.19
CA VAL A 136 -4.54 -6.72 -10.63
C VAL A 136 -3.63 -5.82 -11.46
N ALA A 137 -3.51 -6.09 -12.76
CA ALA A 137 -2.56 -5.40 -13.63
C ALA A 137 -2.93 -3.94 -13.91
N GLY A 138 -4.23 -3.66 -14.06
CA GLY A 138 -4.75 -2.35 -14.45
C GLY A 138 -5.14 -1.44 -13.29
N TYR A 139 -5.41 -2.00 -12.10
CA TYR A 139 -5.86 -1.22 -10.95
C TYR A 139 -4.93 -1.38 -9.74
N VAL A 140 -4.77 -2.59 -9.21
CA VAL A 140 -4.07 -2.81 -7.93
C VAL A 140 -2.60 -2.37 -8.04
N VAL A 141 -1.85 -2.98 -8.95
CA VAL A 141 -0.40 -2.79 -9.05
C VAL A 141 -0.05 -1.33 -9.35
N PRO A 142 -0.69 -0.64 -10.32
CA PRO A 142 -0.43 0.78 -10.55
C PRO A 142 -0.71 1.66 -9.33
N ASN A 143 -1.84 1.43 -8.62
CA ASN A 143 -2.21 2.24 -7.46
C ASN A 143 -1.22 2.05 -6.30
N VAL A 144 -0.86 0.80 -5.99
CA VAL A 144 0.08 0.50 -4.91
C VAL A 144 1.42 1.21 -5.15
N PHE A 145 2.00 1.06 -6.34
CA PHE A 145 3.27 1.72 -6.65
C PHE A 145 3.18 3.24 -6.68
N PHE A 146 2.10 3.79 -7.24
CA PHE A 146 1.88 5.23 -7.25
C PHE A 146 1.85 5.79 -5.83
N HIS A 147 0.99 5.25 -4.96
CA HIS A 147 0.84 5.78 -3.60
C HIS A 147 2.09 5.56 -2.73
N THR A 148 2.82 4.45 -2.89
CA THR A 148 4.12 4.27 -2.21
C THR A 148 5.15 5.29 -2.69
N ALA A 149 5.21 5.58 -4.00
CA ALA A 149 6.12 6.58 -4.55
C ALA A 149 5.76 8.02 -4.11
N ILE A 150 4.47 8.35 -4.02
CA ILE A 150 4.02 9.65 -3.49
C ILE A 150 4.36 9.76 -1.99
N LEU A 151 4.15 8.71 -1.19
CA LEU A 151 4.56 8.69 0.22
C LEU A 151 6.07 8.96 0.35
N TYR A 152 6.90 8.25 -0.42
CA TYR A 152 8.35 8.51 -0.50
C TYR A 152 8.65 9.97 -0.84
N SER A 153 7.97 10.51 -1.85
CA SER A 153 8.20 11.86 -2.36
C SER A 153 7.81 12.94 -1.35
N ILE A 154 6.70 12.77 -0.62
CA ILE A 154 6.28 13.66 0.47
C ILE A 154 7.37 13.69 1.54
N LEU A 155 7.77 12.53 2.06
CA LEU A 155 8.82 12.45 3.09
C LEU A 155 10.13 13.08 2.63
N ARG A 156 10.52 12.83 1.39
CA ARG A 156 11.75 13.40 0.81
C ARG A 156 11.66 14.93 0.69
N LYS A 157 10.51 15.46 0.29
CA LYS A 157 10.22 16.90 0.23
C LYS A 157 10.29 17.56 1.61
N GLU A 158 9.78 16.89 2.65
CA GLU A 158 9.81 17.38 4.04
C GLU A 158 11.20 17.25 4.70
N GLY A 159 12.23 16.82 3.97
CA GLY A 159 13.61 16.78 4.47
C GLY A 159 14.01 15.48 5.15
N VAL A 160 13.15 14.45 5.14
CA VAL A 160 13.50 13.13 5.65
C VAL A 160 14.66 12.55 4.83
N VAL A 161 15.68 12.06 5.53
CA VAL A 161 16.90 11.51 4.92
C VAL A 161 16.64 10.07 4.44
N ILE A 162 15.99 9.97 3.29
CA ILE A 162 15.69 8.71 2.58
C ILE A 162 16.21 8.75 1.13
N GLY A 163 16.62 7.60 0.62
CA GLY A 163 17.10 7.39 -0.74
C GLY A 163 16.36 6.28 -1.46
N LYS A 164 16.71 6.06 -2.73
CA LYS A 164 16.10 5.00 -3.56
C LYS A 164 16.15 3.62 -2.91
N MET A 165 17.22 3.31 -2.17
CA MET A 165 17.36 2.01 -1.52
C MET A 165 16.44 1.82 -0.32
N ASP A 166 16.01 2.88 0.37
CA ASP A 166 14.98 2.76 1.42
C ASP A 166 13.63 2.31 0.84
N TYR A 167 13.34 2.71 -0.41
CA TYR A 167 12.18 2.22 -1.17
C TYR A 167 12.40 0.81 -1.74
N LEU A 168 13.56 0.57 -2.39
CA LEU A 168 13.77 -0.63 -3.21
C LEU A 168 14.16 -1.87 -2.41
N THR A 169 14.83 -1.73 -1.26
CA THR A 169 15.34 -2.86 -0.47
C THR A 169 14.26 -3.89 -0.13
N PRO A 170 13.04 -3.51 0.30
CA PRO A 170 11.97 -4.48 0.55
C PRO A 170 11.52 -5.30 -0.67
N PHE A 171 11.73 -4.79 -1.89
CA PHE A 171 11.39 -5.52 -3.13
C PHE A 171 12.47 -6.51 -3.53
N ILE A 172 13.74 -6.15 -3.37
CA ILE A 172 14.86 -6.97 -3.86
C ILE A 172 15.51 -7.81 -2.77
N GLY A 173 15.34 -7.45 -1.49
CA GLY A 173 16.07 -8.03 -0.37
C GLY A 173 15.86 -9.53 -0.21
N GLY A 174 14.66 -10.04 -0.51
CA GLY A 174 14.38 -11.48 -0.49
C GLY A 174 15.08 -12.29 -1.58
N TYR A 175 15.64 -11.63 -2.61
CA TYR A 175 16.33 -12.28 -3.73
C TYR A 175 17.86 -12.14 -3.67
N LEU A 176 18.37 -11.25 -2.80
CA LEU A 176 19.81 -10.96 -2.68
C LEU A 176 20.45 -11.63 -1.46
N ALA A 177 19.67 -12.39 -0.68
CA ALA A 177 20.12 -13.14 0.48
C ALA A 177 20.59 -14.55 0.11
#